data_AF-A0A1B6JQQ1-F1
#
_entry.id   AF-A0A1B6JQQ1-F1
#
_cell.length_a   1.000
_cell.length_b   1.000
_cell.length_c   1.000
_cell.angle_alpha   90.00
_cell.angle_beta   90.00
_cell.angle_gamma   90.00
#
_symmetry.space_group_name_H-M   'P 1'
#
loop_
_entity.id
_entity.type
_entity.pdbx_description
1 polymer ?
#
loop_
_entity_poly.entity_id
_entity_poly.type
_entity_poly.pdbx_seq_one_letter_code
_entity_poly.pdbx_strand_id
1 'polypeptide(L)'
;WLKILKYVGINHSMYQLQVTLQLATRDMLWYTVIFGTVFLTFAFEGYILFGAQLEDYCTFLSSIWTIIKAGAGSFDYVSLERHNPTLGPLFFLLAIFFLSYIFIVLYIAILLHRYSQVRSEINAAPVKMKIGDVLQNWFVDIVATFSIRLAIRARDSLNKRKMRQKFQDVRHLLLR
;
A
#
# COMPACT_ATOMS: atom_id res chain seq x y z
N TRP A 1 3.38 3.16 15.17
CA TRP A 1 4.13 2.71 13.98
C TRP A 1 3.28 2.56 12.72
N LEU A 2 2.26 1.68 12.64
CA LEU A 2 1.42 1.55 11.41
C LEU A 2 0.71 2.85 10.96
N LYS A 3 0.34 3.75 11.89
CA LYS A 3 -0.25 5.07 11.57
C LYS A 3 0.70 5.97 10.77
N ILE A 4 2.03 5.80 10.88
CA ILE A 4 3.03 6.65 10.21
C ILE A 4 3.02 6.40 8.70
N LEU A 5 2.78 5.16 8.24
CA LEU A 5 2.66 4.84 6.81
C LEU A 5 1.55 5.68 6.16
N LYS A 6 0.42 5.89 6.85
CA LYS A 6 -0.69 6.73 6.36
C LYS A 6 -0.29 8.19 6.12
N TYR A 7 0.69 8.71 6.86
CA TYR A 7 1.19 10.09 6.73
C TYR A 7 2.35 10.24 5.74
N VAL A 8 3.00 9.14 5.34
CA VAL A 8 4.11 9.12 4.34
C VAL A 8 3.57 9.13 2.90
N GLY A 9 2.27 8.89 2.69
CA GLY A 9 1.58 8.91 1.39
C GLY A 9 1.39 10.28 0.74
N ILE A 10 2.27 11.25 1.02
CA ILE A 10 2.20 12.62 0.45
C ILE A 10 2.61 12.62 -1.04
N ASN A 11 3.29 11.58 -1.52
CA ASN A 11 3.69 11.41 -2.93
C ASN A 11 2.91 10.27 -3.61
N HIS A 12 2.46 10.51 -4.85
CA HIS A 12 1.68 9.59 -5.69
C HIS A 12 2.28 8.16 -5.69
N SER A 13 3.59 8.00 -5.93
CA SER A 13 4.23 6.67 -5.96
C SER A 13 4.13 5.88 -4.65
N MET A 14 4.17 6.55 -3.49
CA MET A 14 4.07 5.88 -2.19
C MET A 14 2.63 5.50 -1.85
N TYR A 15 1.66 6.33 -2.27
CA TYR A 15 0.25 5.99 -2.17
C TYR A 15 -0.10 4.76 -3.01
N GLN A 16 0.42 4.66 -4.25
CA GLN A 16 0.22 3.47 -5.09
C GLN A 16 0.73 2.22 -4.37
N LEU A 17 1.96 2.22 -3.83
CA LEU A 17 2.53 1.08 -3.11
C LEU A 17 1.69 0.66 -1.89
N GLN A 18 1.17 1.61 -1.12
CA GLN A 18 0.32 1.31 0.05
C GLN A 18 -1.01 0.68 -0.34
N VAL A 19 -1.69 1.23 -1.35
CA VAL A 19 -2.95 0.67 -1.86
C VAL A 19 -2.70 -0.73 -2.43
N THR A 20 -1.58 -0.91 -3.14
CA THR A 20 -1.18 -2.23 -3.67
C THR A 20 -1.00 -3.25 -2.55
N LEU A 21 -0.27 -2.87 -1.50
CA LEU A 21 0.03 -3.76 -0.38
C LEU A 21 -1.24 -4.12 0.39
N GLN A 22 -2.15 -3.17 0.59
CA GLN A 22 -3.45 -3.42 1.24
C GLN A 22 -4.34 -4.36 0.42
N LEU A 23 -4.44 -4.16 -0.89
CA LEU A 23 -5.22 -5.02 -1.78
C LEU A 23 -4.61 -6.42 -1.90
N ALA A 24 -3.28 -6.51 -1.97
CA ALA A 24 -2.58 -7.80 -2.02
C ALA A 24 -2.66 -8.57 -0.70
N THR A 25 -2.75 -7.89 0.45
CA THR A 25 -2.76 -8.54 1.77
C THR A 25 -3.87 -9.59 1.89
N ARG A 26 -5.07 -9.34 1.32
CA ARG A 26 -6.17 -10.31 1.39
C ARG A 26 -5.84 -11.63 0.67
N ASP A 27 -5.22 -11.56 -0.50
CA ASP A 27 -4.85 -12.75 -1.27
C ASP A 27 -3.65 -13.47 -0.66
N MET A 28 -2.70 -12.69 -0.14
CA MET A 28 -1.53 -13.22 0.55
C MET A 28 -1.93 -14.00 1.81
N LEU A 29 -2.98 -13.58 2.52
CA LEU A 29 -3.53 -14.32 3.65
C LEU A 29 -4.10 -15.67 3.24
N TRP A 30 -4.90 -15.76 2.17
CA TRP A 30 -5.42 -17.03 1.68
C TRP A 30 -4.31 -17.97 1.22
N TYR A 31 -3.31 -17.43 0.52
CA TYR A 31 -2.13 -18.21 0.13
C TYR A 31 -1.36 -18.72 1.35
N THR A 32 -1.22 -17.91 2.40
CA THR A 32 -0.56 -18.31 3.66
C THR A 32 -1.29 -19.47 4.33
N VAL A 33 -2.62 -19.49 4.31
CA VAL A 33 -3.41 -20.61 4.86
C VAL A 33 -3.13 -21.90 4.07
N ILE A 34 -3.17 -21.84 2.74
CA ILE A 34 -2.89 -23.01 1.88
C ILE A 34 -1.47 -23.50 2.10
N PHE A 35 -0.48 -22.61 2.06
CA PHE A 35 0.91 -22.95 2.30
C PHE A 35 1.12 -23.52 3.72
N GLY A 36 0.42 -22.97 4.72
CA GLY A 36 0.44 -23.46 6.10
C GLY A 36 0.00 -24.93 6.20
N THR A 37 -0.94 -25.39 5.38
CA THR A 37 -1.32 -26.81 5.37
C THR A 37 -0.21 -27.71 4.84
N VAL A 38 0.44 -27.33 3.74
CA VAL A 38 1.60 -28.05 3.18
C VAL A 38 2.75 -28.09 4.18
N PHE A 39 3.01 -26.95 4.83
CA PHE A 39 4.00 -26.83 5.89
C PHE A 39 3.73 -27.83 7.03
N LEU A 40 2.48 -27.93 7.50
CA LEU A 40 2.10 -28.88 8.54
C LEU A 40 2.27 -30.33 8.09
N THR A 41 1.98 -30.66 6.83
CA THR A 41 2.22 -32.00 6.29
C THR A 41 3.70 -32.39 6.36
N PHE A 42 4.62 -31.50 5.99
CA PHE A 42 6.06 -31.75 6.13
C PHE A 42 6.50 -31.88 7.60
N ALA A 43 5.87 -31.14 8.52
CA ALA A 43 6.13 -31.29 9.95
C ALA A 43 5.61 -32.63 10.51
N PHE A 44 4.46 -33.11 10.04
CA PHE A 44 3.93 -34.44 10.37
C PHE A 44 4.82 -35.54 9.80
N GLU A 45 5.24 -35.41 8.54
CA GLU A 45 6.12 -36.38 7.88
C GLU A 45 7.48 -36.45 8.59
N GLY A 46 8.08 -35.31 8.92
CA GLY A 46 9.34 -35.26 9.68
C GLY A 46 9.20 -35.87 11.08
N TYR A 47 8.07 -35.65 11.76
CA TYR A 47 7.77 -36.26 13.05
C TYR A 47 7.69 -37.79 12.95
N ILE A 48 7.02 -38.32 11.93
CA ILE A 48 6.84 -39.77 11.74
C ILE A 48 8.16 -40.44 11.31
N LEU A 49 8.89 -39.84 10.37
CA LEU A 49 10.12 -40.42 9.83
C LEU A 49 11.29 -40.35 10.83
N PHE A 50 11.43 -39.23 11.52
CA PHE A 50 12.64 -38.92 12.29
C PHE A 50 12.39 -38.73 13.79
N GLY A 51 11.13 -38.70 14.24
CA GLY A 51 10.81 -38.37 15.63
C GLY A 51 11.32 -39.36 16.68
N ALA A 52 11.55 -40.62 16.31
CA ALA A 52 12.16 -41.60 17.22
C ALA A 52 13.69 -41.49 17.31
N GLN A 53 14.34 -40.78 16.37
CA GLN A 53 15.79 -40.83 16.15
C GLN A 53 16.46 -39.47 16.40
N LEU A 54 15.75 -38.37 16.19
CA LEU A 54 16.26 -37.00 16.27
C LEU A 54 15.47 -36.19 17.29
N GLU A 55 16.18 -35.56 18.23
CA GLU A 55 15.58 -34.72 19.27
C GLU A 55 14.82 -33.52 18.67
N ASP A 56 15.31 -32.99 17.54
CA ASP A 56 14.67 -31.92 16.76
C ASP A 56 13.28 -32.29 16.21
N TYR A 57 12.99 -33.58 16.06
CA TYR A 57 11.71 -34.11 15.57
C TYR A 57 10.94 -34.89 16.63
N CYS A 58 11.41 -34.93 17.88
CA CYS A 58 10.87 -35.79 18.94
C CYS A 58 9.44 -35.42 19.38
N THR A 59 9.04 -34.16 19.24
CA THR A 59 7.65 -33.72 19.47
C THR A 59 7.11 -33.03 18.23
N PHE A 60 5.79 -33.03 18.06
CA PHE A 60 5.13 -32.32 16.96
C PHE A 60 5.49 -30.83 16.93
N LEU A 61 5.55 -30.18 18.09
CA LEU A 61 5.89 -28.76 18.20
C LEU A 61 7.38 -28.51 17.88
N SER A 62 8.28 -29.38 18.33
CA SER A 62 9.70 -29.32 17.96
C SER A 62 9.89 -29.52 16.45
N SER A 63 9.17 -30.47 15.85
CA SER A 63 9.19 -30.71 14.40
C SER A 63 8.75 -29.47 13.63
N ILE A 64 7.66 -28.81 14.04
CA ILE A 64 7.24 -27.53 13.45
C ILE A 64 8.37 -26.50 13.49
N TRP A 65 9.00 -26.30 14.65
CA TRP A 65 10.12 -25.37 14.77
C TRP A 65 11.30 -25.73 13.88
N THR A 66 11.61 -27.01 13.76
CA THR A 66 12.69 -27.52 12.90
C THR A 66 12.37 -27.29 11.42
N ILE A 67 11.13 -27.50 10.99
CA ILE A 67 10.71 -27.23 9.61
C ILE A 67 10.68 -25.71 9.32
N ILE A 68 10.34 -24.85 10.29
CA ILE A 68 10.46 -23.38 10.13
C ILE A 68 11.94 -23.00 9.94
N LYS A 69 12.83 -23.52 10.79
CA LYS A 69 14.27 -23.29 10.70
C LYS A 69 14.81 -23.77 9.34
N ALA A 70 14.40 -24.96 8.89
CA ALA A 70 14.75 -25.51 7.58
C ALA A 70 14.28 -24.61 6.42
N GLY A 71 13.05 -24.08 6.49
CA GLY A 71 12.53 -23.12 5.51
C GLY A 71 13.31 -21.80 5.47
N ALA A 72 13.87 -21.37 6.60
CA ALA A 72 14.76 -20.22 6.70
C ALA A 72 16.21 -20.50 6.25
N GLY A 73 16.55 -21.77 5.98
CA GLY A 73 17.89 -22.21 5.58
C GLY A 73 18.81 -22.59 6.74
N SER A 74 18.31 -22.67 7.98
CA SER A 74 19.06 -23.16 9.13
C SER A 74 18.60 -24.58 9.50
N PHE A 75 19.40 -25.58 9.18
CA PHE A 75 19.06 -26.98 9.43
C PHE A 75 20.31 -27.79 9.73
N ASP A 76 20.17 -28.85 10.53
CA ASP A 76 21.25 -29.79 10.81
C ASP A 76 21.13 -31.02 9.88
N TYR A 77 21.67 -30.88 8.67
CA TYR A 77 21.69 -31.97 7.68
C TYR A 77 22.62 -33.11 8.08
N VAL A 78 23.69 -32.81 8.82
CA VAL A 78 24.70 -33.81 9.21
C VAL A 78 24.09 -34.85 10.14
N SER A 79 23.25 -34.41 11.08
CA SER A 79 22.52 -35.31 11.96
C SER A 79 21.45 -36.13 11.21
N LEU A 80 20.83 -35.56 10.17
CA LEU A 80 19.81 -36.26 9.37
C LEU A 80 20.41 -37.35 8.45
N GLU A 81 21.52 -37.04 7.77
CA GLU A 81 22.21 -37.95 6.85
C GLU A 81 22.78 -39.18 7.57
N ARG A 82 23.35 -38.99 8.78
CA ARG A 82 23.96 -40.07 9.56
C ARG A 82 22.97 -41.17 9.98
N HIS A 83 21.70 -40.82 10.18
CA HIS A 83 20.68 -41.79 10.62
C HIS A 83 20.02 -42.50 9.44
N ASN A 84 19.65 -41.77 8.39
CA ASN A 84 19.04 -42.35 7.19
C ASN A 84 19.67 -41.76 5.92
N PRO A 85 20.70 -42.42 5.35
CA PRO A 85 21.45 -41.87 4.22
C PRO A 85 20.64 -41.77 2.92
N THR A 86 19.52 -42.49 2.79
CA THR A 86 18.66 -42.42 1.60
C THR A 86 17.47 -41.47 1.79
N LEU A 87 16.73 -41.60 2.89
CA LEU A 87 15.50 -40.83 3.12
C LEU A 87 15.79 -39.41 3.63
N GLY A 88 16.86 -39.21 4.39
CA GLY A 88 17.25 -37.90 4.93
C GLY A 88 17.50 -36.88 3.82
N PRO A 89 18.39 -37.14 2.84
CA PRO A 89 18.67 -36.22 1.75
C PRO A 89 17.46 -35.96 0.85
N LEU A 90 16.63 -36.98 0.58
CA LEU A 90 15.43 -36.83 -0.24
C LEU A 90 14.40 -35.92 0.45
N PHE A 91 14.09 -36.20 1.72
CA PHE A 91 13.19 -35.36 2.53
C PHE A 91 13.71 -33.94 2.61
N PHE A 92 15.01 -33.78 2.83
CA PHE A 92 15.65 -32.48 2.95
C PHE A 92 15.59 -31.65 1.65
N LEU A 93 15.88 -32.28 0.51
CA LEU A 93 15.77 -31.66 -0.81
C LEU A 93 14.33 -31.19 -1.08
N LEU A 94 13.35 -32.06 -0.82
CA LEU A 94 11.93 -31.75 -0.99
C LEU A 94 11.50 -30.61 -0.06
N ALA A 95 11.93 -30.62 1.19
CA ALA A 95 11.63 -29.58 2.17
C ALA A 95 12.16 -28.22 1.72
N ILE A 96 13.42 -28.09 1.29
CA ILE A 96 13.93 -26.79 0.79
C ILE A 96 13.17 -26.34 -0.46
N PHE A 97 12.95 -27.25 -1.41
CA PHE A 97 12.34 -26.89 -2.68
C PHE A 97 10.89 -26.42 -2.50
N PHE A 98 10.09 -27.12 -1.70
CA PHE A 98 8.71 -26.75 -1.44
C PHE A 98 8.57 -25.59 -0.45
N LEU A 99 9.31 -25.58 0.65
CA LEU A 99 9.10 -24.62 1.73
C LEU A 99 9.80 -23.28 1.52
N SER A 100 10.94 -23.26 0.82
CA SER A 100 11.69 -22.02 0.57
C SER A 100 11.48 -21.54 -0.86
N TYR A 101 11.73 -22.40 -1.86
CA TYR A 101 11.71 -21.96 -3.25
C TYR A 101 10.28 -21.68 -3.75
N ILE A 102 9.38 -22.66 -3.65
CA ILE A 102 7.98 -22.48 -4.09
C ILE A 102 7.29 -21.39 -3.27
N PHE A 103 7.51 -21.35 -1.95
CA PHE A 103 6.92 -20.34 -1.10
C PHE A 103 7.25 -18.92 -1.54
N ILE A 104 8.55 -18.61 -1.68
CA ILE A 104 9.03 -17.27 -2.03
C ILE A 104 8.59 -16.91 -3.45
N VAL A 105 8.75 -17.82 -4.42
CA VAL A 105 8.42 -17.56 -5.83
C VAL A 105 6.93 -17.25 -6.00
N LEU A 106 6.04 -18.00 -5.33
CA LEU A 106 4.60 -17.75 -5.41
C LEU A 106 4.18 -16.49 -4.64
N TYR A 107 4.82 -16.18 -3.50
CA TYR A 107 4.56 -14.93 -2.78
C TYR A 107 4.91 -13.71 -3.64
N ILE A 108 6.07 -13.75 -4.31
CA ILE A 108 6.50 -12.70 -5.24
C ILE A 108 5.56 -12.63 -6.44
N ALA A 109 5.11 -13.76 -6.98
CA ALA A 109 4.18 -13.81 -8.11
C ALA A 109 2.83 -13.14 -7.79
N ILE A 110 2.24 -13.43 -6.61
CA ILE A 110 0.98 -12.80 -6.16
C ILE A 110 1.16 -11.29 -5.97
N LEU A 111 2.28 -10.89 -5.34
CA LEU A 111 2.62 -9.48 -5.17
C LEU A 111 2.75 -8.75 -6.51
N LEU A 112 3.48 -9.34 -7.45
CA LEU A 112 3.68 -8.76 -8.79
C LEU A 112 2.37 -8.69 -9.57
N HIS A 113 1.52 -9.73 -9.47
CA HIS A 113 0.21 -9.75 -10.09
C HIS A 113 -0.66 -8.59 -9.58
N ARG A 114 -0.79 -8.45 -8.26
CA ARG A 114 -1.55 -7.35 -7.65
C ARG A 114 -0.94 -5.98 -7.91
N TYR A 115 0.38 -5.88 -7.97
CA TYR A 115 1.07 -4.66 -8.41
C TYR A 115 0.72 -4.27 -9.84
N SER A 116 0.76 -5.23 -10.77
CA SER A 116 0.38 -4.98 -12.17
C SER A 116 -1.08 -4.55 -12.30
N GLN A 117 -1.97 -5.16 -11.53
CA GLN A 117 -3.40 -4.83 -11.51
C GLN A 117 -3.63 -3.41 -11.00
N VAL A 118 -3.11 -3.06 -9.82
CA VAL A 118 -3.30 -1.72 -9.24
C VAL A 118 -2.68 -0.65 -10.11
N ARG A 119 -1.52 -0.92 -10.72
CA ARG A 119 -0.93 0.00 -11.69
C ARG A 119 -1.78 0.18 -12.94
N SER A 120 -2.43 -0.88 -13.42
CA SER A 120 -3.38 -0.78 -14.54
C SER A 120 -4.62 0.02 -14.16
N GLU A 121 -5.16 -0.17 -12.95
CA GLU A 121 -6.33 0.57 -12.44
C GLU A 121 -6.02 2.06 -12.25
N ILE A 122 -4.84 2.42 -11.74
CA ILE A 122 -4.44 3.83 -11.56
C ILE A 122 -4.08 4.52 -12.89
N ASN A 123 -3.64 3.76 -13.89
CA ASN A 123 -3.41 4.31 -15.23
C ASN A 123 -4.71 4.40 -16.05
N ALA A 124 -5.65 3.46 -15.85
CA ALA A 124 -6.93 3.42 -16.55
C ALA A 124 -7.97 4.37 -15.93
N ALA A 125 -7.95 4.56 -14.61
CA ALA A 125 -8.62 5.67 -13.96
C ALA A 125 -7.63 6.85 -13.95
N PRO A 126 -7.69 7.80 -14.89
CA PRO A 126 -6.92 9.01 -14.72
C PRO A 126 -7.33 9.62 -13.38
N VAL A 127 -6.46 9.50 -12.37
CA VAL A 127 -6.40 10.42 -11.23
C VAL A 127 -5.90 11.78 -11.74
N LYS A 128 -6.54 12.23 -12.82
CA LYS A 128 -6.54 13.54 -13.43
C LYS A 128 -7.89 14.22 -13.19
N MET A 129 -8.87 13.53 -12.60
CA MET A 129 -10.13 14.16 -12.22
C MET A 129 -10.10 14.64 -10.78
N LYS A 130 -10.09 15.97 -10.66
CA LYS A 130 -10.48 16.84 -9.54
C LYS A 130 -9.42 17.64 -8.81
N ILE A 131 -8.16 17.26 -8.65
CA ILE A 131 -7.25 18.18 -7.91
C ILE A 131 -6.86 19.37 -8.78
N GLY A 132 -6.48 19.13 -10.04
CA GLY A 132 -6.21 20.18 -11.01
C GLY A 132 -7.44 21.03 -11.31
N ASP A 133 -8.58 20.39 -11.54
CA ASP A 133 -9.84 21.10 -11.82
C ASP A 133 -10.38 21.86 -10.60
N VAL A 134 -10.23 21.33 -9.38
CA VAL A 134 -10.64 22.04 -8.14
C VAL A 134 -9.73 23.24 -7.88
N LEU A 135 -8.42 23.11 -8.10
CA LEU A 135 -7.49 24.24 -8.00
C LEU A 135 -7.78 25.31 -9.06
N GLN A 136 -8.04 24.89 -10.30
CA GLN A 136 -8.35 25.80 -11.39
C GLN A 136 -9.68 26.52 -11.15
N ASN A 137 -10.73 25.79 -10.75
CA ASN A 137 -12.03 26.37 -10.43
C ASN A 137 -11.95 27.31 -9.23
N TRP A 138 -11.19 26.94 -8.19
CA TRP A 138 -10.92 27.81 -7.04
C TRP A 138 -10.17 29.09 -7.43
N PHE A 139 -9.18 28.99 -8.34
CA PHE A 139 -8.43 30.15 -8.82
C PHE A 139 -9.30 31.10 -9.64
N VAL A 140 -10.15 30.55 -10.52
CA VAL A 140 -11.13 31.32 -11.31
C VAL A 140 -12.14 32.01 -10.39
N ASP A 141 -12.65 31.33 -9.37
CA ASP A 141 -13.60 31.89 -8.40
C ASP A 141 -12.99 33.06 -7.61
N ILE A 142 -11.71 32.95 -7.22
CA ILE A 142 -11.00 34.03 -6.54
C ILE A 142 -10.84 35.25 -7.44
N VAL A 143 -10.39 35.05 -8.68
CA VAL A 143 -10.19 36.15 -9.64
C VAL A 143 -11.52 36.83 -9.98
N ALA A 144 -12.59 36.06 -10.17
CA ALA A 144 -13.93 36.58 -10.43
C ALA A 144 -14.47 37.38 -9.23
N THR A 145 -14.31 36.87 -8.01
CA THR A 145 -14.75 37.58 -6.80
C THR A 145 -13.98 38.90 -6.63
N PHE A 146 -12.68 38.91 -6.95
CA PHE A 146 -11.85 40.11 -6.84
C PHE A 146 -12.21 41.16 -7.90
N SER A 147 -12.42 40.75 -9.16
CA SER A 147 -12.80 41.67 -10.24
C SER A 147 -14.18 42.31 -10.00
N ILE A 148 -15.15 41.54 -9.49
CA ILE A 148 -16.48 42.06 -9.11
C ILE A 148 -16.36 43.07 -7.96
N ARG A 149 -15.57 42.76 -6.92
CA ARG A 149 -15.35 43.70 -5.79
C ARG A 149 -14.66 44.99 -6.25
N LEU A 150 -13.69 44.90 -7.16
CA LEU A 150 -13.06 46.08 -7.75
C LEU A 150 -14.04 46.90 -8.59
N ALA A 151 -14.85 46.25 -9.42
CA ALA A 151 -15.85 46.92 -10.24
C ALA A 151 -16.92 47.66 -9.40
N ILE A 152 -17.39 47.04 -8.31
CA ILE A 152 -18.33 47.66 -7.36
C ILE A 152 -17.69 48.87 -6.67
N ARG A 153 -16.43 48.74 -6.22
CA ARG A 153 -15.71 49.82 -5.54
C ARG A 153 -15.43 51.01 -6.45
N ALA A 154 -15.04 50.74 -7.70
CA ALA A 154 -14.87 51.76 -8.72
C ALA A 154 -16.20 52.49 -9.00
N ARG A 155 -17.31 51.75 -9.15
CA ARG A 155 -18.64 52.32 -9.39
C ARG A 155 -19.14 53.17 -8.22
N ASP A 156 -18.95 52.73 -6.97
CA ASP A 156 -19.34 53.52 -5.79
C ASP A 156 -18.51 54.80 -5.66
N SER A 157 -17.21 54.74 -5.96
CA SER A 157 -16.35 55.93 -5.97
C SER A 157 -16.78 56.97 -7.01
N LEU A 158 -17.25 56.51 -8.18
CA LEU A 158 -17.75 57.36 -9.26
C LEU A 158 -19.12 57.96 -8.92
N ASN A 159 -19.99 57.18 -8.29
CA ASN A 159 -21.31 57.63 -7.87
C ASN A 159 -21.22 58.69 -6.75
N LYS A 160 -20.30 58.52 -5.79
CA LYS A 160 -19.99 59.54 -4.77
C LYS A 160 -19.39 60.81 -5.36
N ARG A 161 -18.60 60.72 -6.44
CA ARG A 161 -18.10 61.91 -7.16
C ARG A 161 -19.24 62.65 -7.86
N LYS A 162 -20.12 61.95 -8.57
CA LYS A 162 -21.31 62.55 -9.21
C LYS A 162 -22.25 63.23 -8.19
N MET A 163 -22.48 62.58 -7.03
CA MET A 163 -23.30 63.17 -5.96
C MET A 163 -22.68 64.44 -5.37
N ARG A 164 -21.35 64.47 -5.16
CA ARG A 164 -20.66 65.69 -4.69
C ARG A 164 -20.75 66.83 -5.69
N GLN A 165 -20.59 66.53 -6.97
CA GLN A 165 -20.70 67.53 -8.04
C GLN A 165 -22.13 68.10 -8.11
N LYS A 166 -23.15 67.23 -8.07
CA LYS A 166 -24.56 67.65 -8.06
C LYS A 166 -24.91 68.50 -6.83
N PHE A 167 -24.34 68.18 -5.67
CA PHE A 167 -24.55 68.96 -4.44
C PHE A 167 -23.88 70.34 -4.52
N GLN A 168 -22.72 70.45 -5.17
CA GLN A 168 -22.07 71.74 -5.43
C GLN A 168 -22.89 72.60 -6.40
N ASP A 169 -23.42 72.03 -7.48
CA ASP A 169 -24.26 72.74 -8.45
C ASP A 169 -25.55 73.29 -7.80
N VAL A 170 -26.22 72.49 -6.95
CA VAL A 170 -27.41 72.93 -6.21
C VAL A 170 -27.07 74.05 -5.23
N ARG A 171 -25.91 73.97 -4.56
CA ARG A 171 -25.46 75.05 -3.66
C ARG A 171 -25.16 76.33 -4.42
N HIS A 172 -24.61 76.23 -5.63
CA HIS A 172 -24.39 77.39 -6.51
C HIS A 172 -25.68 78.00 -7.05
N LEU A 173 -26.74 77.19 -7.25
CA LEU A 173 -28.06 77.66 -7.67
C LEU A 173 -28.86 78.35 -6.54
N LEU A 174 -28.67 77.93 -5.29
CA LEU A 174 -29.36 78.50 -4.12
C LEU A 174 -28.74 79.80 -3.59
N LEU A 175 -27.51 80.14 -4.01
CA LEU A 175 -26.77 81.33 -3.60
C LEU A 175 -26.83 82.47 -4.64
N ARG A 176 -27.76 82.40 -5.59
CA ARG A 176 -28.03 83.40 -6.62
C ARG A 176 -29.50 83.82 -6.55
#